data_AF-A0A8T7E971-F1
#
_entry.id   AF-A0A8T7E971-F1
#
_cell.length_a   1.000
_cell.length_b   1.000
_cell.length_c   1.000
_cell.angle_alpha   90.00
_cell.angle_beta   90.00
_cell.angle_gamma   90.00
#
_symmetry.space_group_name_H-M   'P 1'
#
loop_
_entity.id
_entity.type
_entity.pdbx_description
1 polymer ?
#
loop_
_entity_poly.entity_id
_entity_poly.type
_entity_poly.pdbx_seq_one_letter_code
_entity_poly.pdbx_strand_id
1 'polypeptide(L)' 'MMKLKLMNEETGKVIGEVNEVEMRFLIDMLEEESAEDADYFINQDTIDMLEVRGGDPELIAFLRQAVGDSEGIEITWEPA' A
#
# COMPACT_ATOMS: atom_id res chain seq x y z
N MET A 1 6.35 12.75 13.88
CA MET A 1 6.45 11.79 12.76
C MET A 1 5.18 11.94 11.96
N MET A 2 5.29 12.13 10.65
CA MET A 2 4.13 12.22 9.77
C MET A 2 3.48 10.84 9.66
N LYS A 3 2.15 10.83 9.56
CA LYS A 3 1.37 9.65 9.26
C LYS A 3 0.60 9.89 7.96
N LEU A 4 0.40 8.81 7.22
CA LEU A 4 -0.37 8.82 5.98
C LEU A 4 -1.50 7.80 6.12
N LYS A 5 -2.67 8.12 5.58
CA LYS A 5 -3.77 7.16 5.41
C LYS A 5 -3.62 6.51 4.05
N LEU A 6 -3.57 5.18 4.03
CA LEU A 6 -3.74 4.41 2.82
C LEU A 6 -5.22 4.22 2.55
N MET A 7 -5.61 4.43 1.31
CA MET A 7 -6.99 4.42 0.85
C MET A 7 -7.11 3.44 -0.31
N ASN A 8 -8.22 2.70 -0.37
CA ASN A 8 -8.61 2.00 -1.57
C ASN A 8 -9.28 3.02 -2.50
N GLU A 9 -8.70 3.23 -3.67
CA GLU A 9 -9.14 4.29 -4.60
C GLU A 9 -10.57 4.05 -5.12
N GLU A 10 -10.88 2.82 -5.51
CA GLU A 10 -12.19 2.44 -6.05
C GLU A 10 -13.34 2.69 -5.07
N THR A 11 -13.11 2.43 -3.78
CA THR A 11 -14.15 2.46 -2.75
C THR A 11 -14.09 3.71 -1.86
N GLY A 12 -12.98 4.44 -1.90
CA GLY A 12 -12.70 5.58 -1.01
C GLY A 12 -12.57 5.21 0.47
N LYS A 13 -12.37 3.92 0.79
CA LYS A 13 -12.25 3.44 2.18
C LYS A 13 -10.81 3.50 2.66
N VAL A 14 -10.63 3.88 3.92
CA VAL A 14 -9.34 3.76 4.61
C VAL A 14 -9.00 2.28 4.77
N ILE A 15 -7.81 1.92 4.28
CA ILE A 15 -7.19 0.61 4.45
C ILE A 15 -6.45 0.54 5.78
N GLY A 16 -5.65 1.58 6.08
CA GLY A 16 -4.81 1.65 7.25
C GLY A 16 -4.05 2.96 7.36
N GLU A 17 -3.31 3.15 8.45
CA GLU A 17 -2.36 4.25 8.60
C GLU A 17 -0.94 3.70 8.49
N VAL A 18 -0.09 4.40 7.75
CA VAL A 18 1.34 4.09 7.64
C VAL A 18 2.19 5.26 8.11
N ASN A 19 3.38 4.95 8.61
CA ASN A 19 4.41 5.94 8.89
C ASN A 19 5.31 6.20 7.67
N GLU A 20 6.19 7.19 7.77
CA GLU A 20 7.09 7.57 6.68
C GLU A 20 8.04 6.44 6.23
N VAL A 21 8.44 5.53 7.12
CA VAL A 21 9.34 4.40 6.81
C VAL A 21 8.59 3.35 5.99
N GLU A 22 7.36 3.01 6.40
CA GLU A 22 6.48 2.09 5.66
C GLU A 22 6.12 2.64 4.29
N MET A 23 5.80 3.94 4.20
CA MET A 23 5.51 4.58 2.91
C MET A 23 6.74 4.58 2.00
N ARG A 24 7.92 4.89 2.55
CA ARG A 24 9.18 4.83 1.79
C ARG A 24 9.45 3.41 1.30
N PHE A 25 9.19 2.40 2.12
CA PHE A 25 9.33 1.00 1.72
C PHE A 25 8.41 0.65 0.54
N LEU A 26 7.15 1.09 0.57
CA LEU A 26 6.22 0.89 -0.55
C LEU A 26 6.75 1.56 -1.83
N ILE A 27 7.17 2.82 -1.75
CA ILE A 27 7.74 3.57 -2.90
C ILE A 27 9.00 2.87 -3.45
N ASP A 28 9.88 2.38 -2.58
CA ASP A 28 11.12 1.74 -3.01
C ASP A 28 10.86 0.37 -3.67
N MET A 29 9.77 -0.32 -3.31
CA MET A 29 9.43 -1.67 -3.79
C MET A 29 8.46 -1.68 -4.98
N LEU A 30 7.59 -0.68 -5.08
CA LEU A 30 6.59 -0.53 -6.12
C LEU A 30 7.13 0.52 -7.09
N GLU A 31 7.77 0.06 -8.17
CA GLU A 31 8.39 0.94 -9.18
C GLU A 31 7.38 2.01 -9.64
N GLU A 32 7.65 3.28 -9.34
CA GLU A 32 6.83 4.40 -9.83
C GLU A 32 6.93 4.48 -11.36
N GLU A 33 5.80 4.31 -12.06
CA GLU A 33 5.75 4.58 -13.51
C GLU A 33 5.94 6.09 -13.81
N SER A 34 5.61 6.96 -12.84
CA SER A 34 5.81 8.40 -12.88
C SER A 34 5.89 9.00 -11.48
N ALA A 35 6.76 10.01 -11.28
CA ALA A 35 6.88 10.76 -10.02
C ALA A 35 5.63 11.62 -9.67
N GLU A 36 4.63 11.62 -10.55
CA GLU A 36 3.36 12.33 -10.39
C GLU A 36 2.19 11.41 -10.03
N ASP A 37 2.35 10.09 -10.18
CA ASP A 37 1.29 9.13 -9.86
C ASP A 37 1.31 8.83 -8.37
N ALA A 38 0.18 9.10 -7.71
CA ALA A 38 -0.01 8.92 -6.28
C ALA A 38 -0.86 7.67 -5.98
N ASP A 39 -0.76 6.68 -6.85
CA ASP A 39 -1.44 5.41 -6.75
C ASP A 39 -0.51 4.21 -7.07
N TYR A 40 -0.89 3.05 -6.54
CA TYR A 40 -0.28 1.78 -6.92
C TYR A 40 -1.34 0.70 -7.04
N PHE A 41 -1.29 -0.09 -8.11
CA PHE A 41 -2.03 -1.34 -8.18
C PHE A 41 -1.32 -2.44 -7.36
N ILE A 42 -2.06 -3.03 -6.41
CA ILE A 42 -1.56 -4.10 -5.54
C ILE A 42 -2.49 -5.31 -5.62
N ASN A 43 -1.90 -6.50 -5.76
CA ASN A 43 -2.59 -7.78 -5.67
C ASN A 43 -1.88 -8.73 -4.67
N GLN A 44 -2.39 -9.96 -4.53
CA GLN A 44 -1.81 -10.94 -3.60
C GLN A 44 -0.33 -11.24 -3.91
N ASP A 45 0.05 -11.35 -5.18
CA ASP A 45 1.45 -11.62 -5.58
C ASP A 45 2.38 -10.46 -5.24
N THR A 46 1.93 -9.21 -5.44
CA THR A 46 2.65 -8.01 -5.01
C THR A 46 2.85 -8.02 -3.49
N ILE A 47 1.83 -8.40 -2.72
CA ILE A 47 1.93 -8.46 -1.25
C ILE A 47 2.90 -9.56 -0.80
N ASP A 48 2.87 -10.73 -1.43
CA ASP A 48 3.82 -11.81 -1.16
C ASP A 48 5.27 -11.34 -1.42
N MET A 49 5.49 -10.58 -2.50
CA MET A 49 6.78 -9.97 -2.80
C MET A 49 7.20 -8.97 -1.71
N LEU A 50 6.32 -8.08 -1.26
CA LEU A 50 6.60 -7.13 -0.18
C LEU A 50 6.97 -7.83 1.14
N GLU A 51 6.27 -8.91 1.49
CA GLU A 51 6.56 -9.70 2.69
C GLU A 51 7.97 -10.32 2.62
N VAL A 52 8.33 -10.92 1.48
CA VAL A 52 9.67 -11.49 1.25
C VAL A 52 10.77 -10.43 1.30
N ARG A 53 10.46 -9.19 0.92
CA ARG A 53 11.39 -8.05 0.95
C ARG A 53 11.54 -7.43 2.34
N GLY A 54 10.82 -7.93 3.34
CA GLY A 54 10.92 -7.45 4.72
C GLY A 54 9.94 -6.34 5.07
N GLY A 55 8.79 -6.27 4.38
CA GLY A 55 7.71 -5.37 4.74
C GLY A 55 7.21 -5.59 6.17
N ASP A 56 6.75 -4.51 6.81
CA ASP A 56 6.24 -4.59 8.17
C ASP A 56 5.03 -5.55 8.27
N PRO A 57 4.97 -6.46 9.27
CA PRO A 57 3.88 -7.43 9.38
C PRO A 57 2.48 -6.82 9.50
N GLU A 58 2.33 -5.65 10.15
CA GLU A 58 1.03 -4.98 10.27
C GLU A 58 0.61 -4.38 8.93
N LEU A 59 1.55 -3.78 8.19
CA LEU A 59 1.37 -3.32 6.81
C LEU A 59 0.89 -4.46 5.90
N ILE A 60 1.61 -5.58 5.91
CA ILE A 60 1.25 -6.75 5.11
C ILE A 60 -0.16 -7.27 5.48
N ALA A 61 -0.48 -7.33 6.77
CA ALA A 61 -1.77 -7.86 7.22
C ALA A 61 -2.96 -7.04 6.70
N PHE A 62 -2.91 -5.70 6.79
CA PHE A 62 -4.04 -4.90 6.30
C PHE A 62 -4.09 -4.85 4.77
N LEU A 63 -2.96 -4.92 4.06
CA LEU A 63 -2.96 -4.98 2.59
C LEU A 63 -3.65 -6.26 2.10
N ARG A 64 -3.34 -7.40 2.74
CA ARG A 64 -4.04 -8.67 2.46
C ARG A 64 -5.53 -8.58 2.75
N GLN A 65 -5.91 -7.93 3.85
CA GLN A 65 -7.31 -7.71 4.19
C GLN A 65 -8.03 -6.83 3.18
N ALA A 66 -7.36 -5.78 2.69
CA ALA A 66 -7.92 -4.82 1.73
C ALA A 66 -8.12 -5.44 0.35
N VAL A 67 -7.15 -6.22 -0.14
CA VAL A 67 -7.28 -6.98 -1.39
C VAL A 67 -8.32 -8.08 -1.24
N GLY A 68 -8.30 -8.82 -0.14
CA GLY A 68 -9.22 -9.93 0.10
C GLY A 68 -9.20 -10.93 -1.06
N ASP A 69 -10.40 -11.25 -1.59
CA ASP A 69 -10.58 -12.19 -2.71
C ASP A 69 -10.58 -11.48 -4.09
N SER A 70 -10.22 -10.19 -4.19
CA SER A 70 -10.18 -9.48 -5.48
C SER A 70 -8.93 -9.84 -6.29
N GLU A 71 -8.92 -9.49 -7.58
CA GLU A 71 -7.72 -9.61 -8.44
C GLU A 71 -6.62 -8.60 -8.07
N GLY A 72 -6.94 -7.62 -7.22
CA GLY A 72 -6.11 -6.51 -6.80
C GLY A 72 -6.95 -5.26 -6.55
N ILE A 73 -6.30 -4.20 -6.08
CA ILE A 73 -6.90 -2.87 -5.84
C ILE A 73 -5.88 -1.79 -6.18
N GLU A 74 -6.37 -0.62 -6.57
CA GLU A 74 -5.57 0.62 -6.57
C GLU A 74 -5.57 1.23 -5.16
N ILE A 75 -4.37 1.55 -4.67
CA ILE A 75 -4.18 2.23 -3.39
C ILE A 75 -3.69 3.65 -3.60
N THR A 76 -4.19 4.60 -2.82
CA THR A 76 -3.72 5.99 -2.77
C THR A 76 -3.36 6.39 -1.35
N TRP A 77 -2.66 7.52 -1.16
CA TRP A 77 -2.29 8.01 0.17
C TRP A 77 -2.47 9.51 0.36
N GLU A 78 -2.85 9.89 1.58
CA GLU A 78 -2.96 11.30 2.00
C GLU A 78 -2.44 11.51 3.43
N PRO A 79 -2.02 12.73 3.82
CA PRO A 79 -1.71 13.04 5.22
C PRO A 79 -2.87 12.69 6.17
N ALA A 80 -2.56 11.99 7.26
CA ALA A 80 -3.54 11.51 8.24
C ALA A 80 -4.10 12.63 9.15
#